data_AF-A0A8J7C6K2-F1
#
_entry.id   AF-A0A8J7C6K2-F1
#
_cell.length_a   1.000
_cell.length_b   1.000
_cell.length_c   1.000
_cell.angle_alpha   90.00
_cell.angle_beta   90.00
_cell.angle_gamma   90.00
#
_symmetry.space_group_name_H-M   'P 1'
#
loop_
_entity.id
_entity.type
_entity.pdbx_description
1 polymer ?
#
loop_
_entity_poly.entity_id
_entity_poly.type
_entity_poly.pdbx_seq_one_letter_code
_entity_poly.pdbx_strand_id
1 'polypeptide(L)'
;MMHDLLATVHEEKADVLGMICPTCFGQFDHGQMKIAKLFDEDFHTPPIYYFQLLAFAQGVPYEKLGFERQRFKPVALQRYEEVAAEC
;
A
#
# COMPACT_ATOMS: atom_id res chain seq x y z
N MET A 1 11.44 13.03 10.34
CA MET A 1 10.89 11.76 10.86
C MET A 1 9.99 11.06 9.84
N MET A 2 8.80 11.60 9.48
CA MET A 2 7.96 10.95 8.44
C MET A 2 8.60 10.99 7.05
N HIS A 3 9.20 12.13 6.67
CA HIS A 3 9.94 12.28 5.41
C HIS A 3 11.10 11.28 5.31
N ASP A 4 12.01 11.26 6.29
CA ASP A 4 13.13 10.30 6.31
C ASP A 4 12.68 8.84 6.20
N LEU A 5 11.60 8.47 6.90
CA LEU A 5 11.05 7.12 6.85
C LEU A 5 10.50 6.78 5.46
N LEU A 6 9.77 7.71 4.84
CA LEU A 6 9.25 7.53 3.49
C LEU A 6 10.38 7.45 2.45
N ALA A 7 11.46 8.22 2.63
CA ALA A 7 12.65 8.14 1.79
C ALA A 7 13.30 6.75 1.89
N THR A 8 13.51 6.23 3.11
CA THR A 8 14.05 4.87 3.30
C THR A 8 13.15 3.80 2.67
N VAL A 9 11.83 3.88 2.88
CA VAL A 9 10.89 2.93 2.26
C VAL A 9 10.92 3.00 0.73
N HIS A 10 11.07 4.20 0.17
CA HIS A 10 11.16 4.40 -1.28
C HIS A 10 12.44 3.79 -1.87
N GLU A 11 13.57 3.90 -1.16
CA GLU A 11 14.86 3.33 -1.58
C GLU A 11 14.84 1.80 -1.69
N GLU A 12 14.04 1.12 -0.86
CA GLU A 12 13.86 -0.34 -0.90
C GLU A 12 13.10 -0.83 -2.15
N LYS A 13 12.41 0.07 -2.87
CA LYS A 13 11.63 -0.24 -4.08
C LYS A 13 10.62 -1.37 -3.88
N ALA A 14 10.02 -1.45 -2.70
CA ALA A 14 8.96 -2.41 -2.39
C ALA A 14 7.68 -2.11 -3.17
N ASP A 15 6.95 -3.15 -3.61
CA ASP A 15 5.67 -2.97 -4.33
C ASP A 15 4.56 -2.42 -3.43
N VAL A 16 4.60 -2.74 -2.13
CA VAL A 16 3.60 -2.35 -1.13
C VAL A 16 4.25 -2.20 0.24
N LEU A 17 3.68 -1.33 1.09
CA LEU A 17 4.08 -1.17 2.49
C LEU A 17 3.04 -1.81 3.43
N GLY A 18 3.37 -2.96 4.01
CA GLY A 18 2.46 -3.72 4.86
C GLY A 18 2.23 -3.10 6.25
N MET A 19 0.97 -2.90 6.63
CA MET A 19 0.58 -2.27 7.90
C MET A 19 -0.41 -3.13 8.67
N ILE A 20 -0.17 -3.38 9.97
CA ILE A 20 -1.13 -4.07 10.86
C ILE A 20 -1.91 -3.13 11.78
N CYS A 21 -1.44 -1.88 11.93
CA CYS A 21 -2.09 -0.87 12.75
C CYS A 21 -2.93 0.08 11.89
N PRO A 22 -4.25 0.21 12.13
CA PRO A 22 -5.13 1.10 11.37
C PRO A 22 -4.72 2.58 11.44
N THR A 23 -4.24 3.02 12.61
CA THR A 23 -3.75 4.39 12.78
C THR A 23 -2.52 4.64 11.94
N CYS A 24 -1.58 3.70 11.92
CA CYS A 24 -0.38 3.82 11.09
C CYS A 24 -0.75 3.78 9.60
N PHE A 25 -1.66 2.89 9.18
CA PHE A 25 -2.18 2.87 7.81
C PHE A 25 -2.71 4.25 7.40
N GLY A 26 -3.54 4.89 8.24
CA GLY A 26 -4.04 6.24 7.98
C GLY A 26 -2.93 7.30 7.87
N GLN A 27 -1.87 7.19 8.67
CA GLN A 27 -0.71 8.08 8.57
C GLN A 27 0.04 7.91 7.25
N PHE A 28 0.24 6.69 6.75
CA PHE A 28 0.91 6.49 5.46
C PHE A 28 -0.01 6.85 4.28
N ASP A 29 -1.28 6.48 4.31
CA ASP A 29 -2.21 6.76 3.20
C ASP A 29 -2.49 8.27 3.05
N HIS A 30 -2.72 8.98 4.16
CA HIS A 30 -3.01 10.42 4.10
C HIS A 30 -1.77 11.29 4.32
N GLY A 31 -0.86 10.87 5.19
CA GLY A 31 0.34 11.63 5.55
C GLY A 31 1.39 11.61 4.44
N GLN A 32 1.57 10.50 3.71
CA GLN A 32 2.46 10.47 2.55
C GLN A 32 2.08 11.52 1.53
N MET A 33 0.79 11.66 1.18
CA MET A 33 0.34 12.73 0.28
C MET A 33 0.68 14.13 0.78
N LYS A 34 0.58 14.37 2.09
CA LYS A 34 0.90 15.67 2.69
C LYS A 34 2.40 15.96 2.63
N ILE A 35 3.23 14.97 2.95
CA ILE A 35 4.69 15.10 2.89
C ILE A 35 5.16 15.25 1.44
N ALA A 36 4.64 14.43 0.53
CA ALA A 36 4.92 14.53 -0.91
C ALA A 36 4.69 15.96 -1.43
N LYS A 37 3.54 16.56 -1.10
CA LYS A 37 3.23 17.94 -1.48
C LYS A 37 4.12 18.99 -0.80
N LEU A 38 4.52 18.76 0.45
CA LEU A 38 5.33 19.71 1.22
C LEU A 38 6.78 19.78 0.71
N PHE A 39 7.33 18.64 0.29
CA PHE A 39 8.72 18.51 -0.15
C PHE A 39 8.88 18.42 -1.67
N ASP A 40 7.77 18.41 -2.43
CA ASP A 40 7.76 18.23 -3.89
C ASP A 40 8.44 16.91 -4.32
N GLU A 41 8.16 15.84 -3.56
CA GLU A 41 8.73 14.50 -3.75
C GLU A 41 7.61 13.47 -3.92
N ASP A 42 7.86 12.38 -4.66
CA ASP A 42 6.94 11.25 -4.77
C ASP A 42 7.58 9.97 -4.22
N PHE A 43 7.04 9.49 -3.10
CA PHE A 43 7.50 8.28 -2.43
C PHE A 43 6.83 7.01 -3.00
N HIS A 44 5.71 7.15 -3.71
CA HIS A 44 4.94 6.15 -4.47
C HIS A 44 4.77 4.71 -3.93
N THR A 45 5.04 4.43 -2.65
CA THR A 45 4.83 3.10 -2.07
C THR A 45 3.44 3.02 -1.43
N PRO A 46 2.49 2.23 -1.97
CA PRO A 46 1.14 2.15 -1.44
C PRO A 46 1.11 1.37 -0.13
N PRO A 47 0.57 1.93 0.97
CA PRO A 47 0.32 1.16 2.17
C PRO A 47 -0.80 0.15 1.91
N ILE A 48 -0.67 -1.05 2.48
CA ILE A 48 -1.72 -2.07 2.46
C ILE A 48 -1.98 -2.55 3.88
N TYR A 49 -3.26 -2.70 4.23
CA TYR A 49 -3.61 -3.30 5.51
C TYR A 49 -3.40 -4.81 5.46
N TYR A 50 -2.78 -5.38 6.49
CA TYR A 50 -2.41 -6.80 6.52
C TYR A 50 -3.60 -7.73 6.22
N PHE A 51 -4.80 -7.43 6.72
CA PHE A 51 -5.98 -8.25 6.42
C PHE A 51 -6.44 -8.16 4.97
N GLN A 52 -6.19 -7.04 4.27
CA GLN A 52 -6.46 -6.95 2.83
C GLN A 52 -5.49 -7.84 2.04
N LEU A 53 -4.21 -7.83 2.42
CA LEU A 53 -3.21 -8.70 1.80
C LEU A 53 -3.48 -10.18 2.10
N LEU A 54 -3.88 -10.51 3.33
CA LEU A 54 -4.25 -11.88 3.72
C LEU A 54 -5.49 -12.35 2.94
N ALA A 55 -6.53 -11.53 2.83
CA ALA A 55 -7.73 -11.85 2.06
C ALA A 55 -7.40 -12.04 0.57
N PHE A 56 -6.55 -11.18 0.00
CA PHE A 56 -6.06 -11.34 -1.37
C PHE A 56 -5.34 -12.67 -1.57
N ALA A 57 -4.42 -13.03 -0.66
CA ALA A 57 -3.70 -14.29 -0.70
C ALA A 57 -4.61 -15.53 -0.54
N GLN A 58 -5.81 -15.36 0.03
CA GLN A 58 -6.84 -16.39 0.15
C GLN A 58 -7.80 -16.43 -1.06
N GLY A 59 -7.52 -15.69 -2.13
CA GLY A 59 -8.30 -15.71 -3.37
C GLY A 59 -9.46 -14.71 -3.42
N VAL A 60 -9.53 -13.74 -2.50
CA VAL A 60 -10.49 -12.64 -2.64
C VAL A 60 -10.04 -11.74 -3.80
N PRO A 61 -10.91 -11.49 -4.82
CA PRO A 61 -10.56 -10.66 -5.96
C PRO A 61 -10.10 -9.26 -5.56
N TYR A 62 -9.14 -8.70 -6.29
CA TYR A 62 -8.55 -7.39 -6.03
C TYR A 62 -9.61 -6.29 -5.90
N GLU A 63 -10.61 -6.31 -6.77
CA GLU A 63 -11.71 -5.35 -6.81
C GLU A 63 -12.62 -5.39 -5.56
N LYS A 64 -12.60 -6.49 -4.79
CA LYS A 64 -13.44 -6.66 -3.60
C LYS A 64 -12.75 -6.26 -2.28
N LEU A 65 -11.48 -5.84 -2.33
CA LEU A 65 -10.67 -5.59 -1.13
C LEU A 65 -10.77 -4.16 -0.59
N GLY A 66 -11.57 -3.29 -1.22
CA GLY A 66 -11.75 -1.92 -0.76
C GLY A 66 -10.59 -0.98 -1.14
N PHE A 67 -9.73 -1.37 -2.09
CA PHE A 67 -8.59 -0.56 -2.55
C PHE A 67 -9.04 0.75 -3.23
N GLU A 68 -10.27 0.84 -3.71
CA GLU A 68 -10.85 2.05 -4.31
C GLU A 68 -10.97 3.23 -3.34
N ARG A 69 -10.99 2.94 -2.02
CA ARG A 69 -11.10 3.96 -0.96
C ARG A 69 -9.73 4.49 -0.52
N GLN A 70 -8.64 3.87 -0.95
CA GLN A 70 -7.28 4.26 -0.58
C GLN A 70 -6.78 5.35 -1.52
N ARG A 71 -5.90 6.21 -1.01
CA ARG A 71 -5.26 7.25 -1.81
C ARG A 71 -4.23 6.66 -2.75
N PHE A 72 -3.48 5.68 -2.26
CA PHE A 72 -2.49 4.94 -3.04
C PHE A 72 -2.98 3.52 -3.24
N LYS A 73 -3.19 3.13 -4.49
CA LYS A 73 -3.74 1.81 -4.84
C LYS A 73 -2.60 0.82 -5.05
N PRO A 74 -2.61 -0.36 -4.39
CA PRO A 74 -1.57 -1.38 -4.55
C PRO A 74 -1.75 -2.17 -5.87
N VAL A 75 -1.75 -1.48 -7.02
CA VAL A 75 -2.01 -2.07 -8.35
C VAL A 75 -1.05 -3.19 -8.73
N ALA A 76 0.16 -3.17 -8.15
CA ALA A 76 1.14 -4.24 -8.32
C ALA A 76 0.61 -5.61 -7.90
N LEU A 77 -0.38 -5.68 -7.00
CA LEU A 77 -0.97 -6.96 -6.58
C LEU A 77 -1.76 -7.64 -7.69
N GLN A 78 -2.30 -6.92 -8.67
CA GLN A 78 -3.10 -7.50 -9.77
C GLN A 78 -2.31 -8.54 -10.57
N ARG A 79 -0.97 -8.44 -10.60
CA ARG A 79 -0.09 -9.43 -11.27
C ARG A 79 -0.15 -10.83 -10.63
N TYR A 80 -0.68 -10.94 -9.41
CA TYR A 80 -0.79 -12.19 -8.66
C TYR A 80 -2.22 -12.74 -8.62
N GLU A 81 -3.19 -12.05 -9.23
CA GLU A 81 -4.61 -12.42 -9.15
C GLU A 81 -4.89 -13.75 -9.85
N GLU A 82 -4.18 -14.05 -10.95
CA GLU A 82 -4.29 -15.33 -11.67
C GLU A 82 -3.67 -16.50 -10.89
N VAL A 83 -2.62 -16.24 -10.09
CA VAL A 83 -1.90 -17.28 -9.32
C VAL A 83 -2.75 -17.81 -8.15
N ALA A 84 -3.65 -16.99 -7.60
CA ALA A 84 -4.49 -17.37 -6.47
C ALA A 84 -5.69 -18.26 -6.87
N ALA A 85 -6.08 -18.28 -8.16
CA ALA A 85 -7.21 -19.08 -8.64
C ALA A 85 -6.87 -20.57 -8.83
N GLU A 86 -5.59 -20.92 -8.86
CA GLU A 86 -5.08 -22.28 -9.12
C GLU A 86 -4.64 -23.03 -7.84
N CYS A 87 -4.71 -22.39 -6.66
CA CYS A 87 -4.30 -22.96 -5.37
C CYS A 87 -5.45 -23.58 -4.58
#